data_AF-A0A238ZLU8-F1
#
_entry.id   AF-A0A238ZLU8-F1
#
_cell.length_a   1.000
_cell.length_b   1.000
_cell.length_c   1.000
_cell.angle_alpha   90.00
_cell.angle_beta   90.00
_cell.angle_gamma   90.00
#
_symmetry.space_group_name_H-M   'P 1'
#
loop_
_entity.id
_entity.type
_entity.pdbx_description
1 polymer ?
#
loop_
_entity_poly.entity_id
_entity_poly.type
_entity_poly.pdbx_seq_one_letter_code
_entity_poly.pdbx_strand_id
1 'polypeptide(L)'
;MHVPLLQIGGTVAVVAALIAWTGPVVRWVRRIADRRRAARNPAPGCRPLQVVAADVRRLARSVALVPAGSPMARRRALAAAYDDVLIEAAGLLEVPQELRATPEGPARDVERLRLLAALEGAGLAVRG
;
A
#
# COMPACT_ATOMS: atom_id res chain seq x y z
N MET A 1 -28.14 -31.55 -25.97
CA MET A 1 -27.94 -30.19 -26.55
C MET A 1 -27.97 -29.14 -25.42
N HIS A 2 -26.98 -29.13 -24.52
CA HIS A 2 -27.00 -28.31 -23.27
C HIS A 2 -25.82 -27.31 -23.21
N VAL A 3 -24.94 -27.36 -24.20
CA VAL A 3 -23.71 -26.59 -24.29
C VAL A 3 -23.92 -25.08 -24.53
N PRO A 4 -24.94 -24.60 -25.30
CA PRO A 4 -25.00 -23.17 -25.63
C PRO A 4 -25.46 -22.28 -24.45
N LEU A 5 -26.26 -22.81 -23.51
CA LEU A 5 -26.77 -22.05 -22.36
C LEU A 5 -25.67 -21.74 -21.33
N LEU A 6 -24.74 -22.67 -21.11
CA LEU A 6 -23.59 -22.47 -20.22
C LEU A 6 -22.59 -21.44 -20.79
N GLN A 7 -22.44 -21.42 -22.12
CA GLN A 7 -21.52 -20.50 -22.79
C GLN A 7 -22.02 -19.05 -22.71
N ILE A 8 -23.32 -18.83 -22.91
CA ILE A 8 -23.96 -17.51 -22.78
C ILE A 8 -23.87 -17.01 -21.34
N GLY A 9 -24.21 -17.85 -20.35
CA GLY A 9 -24.13 -17.49 -18.93
C GLY A 9 -22.70 -17.14 -18.49
N GLY A 10 -21.70 -17.89 -18.95
CA GLY A 10 -20.29 -17.62 -18.68
C GLY A 10 -19.80 -16.29 -19.24
N THR A 11 -20.14 -15.97 -20.50
CA THR A 11 -19.74 -14.69 -21.11
C THR A 11 -20.38 -13.48 -20.42
N VAL A 12 -21.66 -13.57 -20.04
CA VAL A 12 -22.33 -12.47 -19.33
C VAL A 12 -21.72 -12.26 -17.95
N ALA A 13 -21.38 -13.34 -17.23
CA ALA A 13 -20.73 -13.26 -15.93
C ALA A 13 -19.33 -12.61 -16.02
N VAL A 14 -18.53 -12.96 -17.04
CA VAL A 14 -17.18 -12.39 -17.24
C VAL A 14 -17.25 -10.91 -17.59
N VAL A 15 -18.19 -10.50 -18.46
CA VAL A 15 -18.40 -9.10 -18.81
C VAL A 15 -18.90 -8.30 -17.61
N ALA A 16 -19.85 -8.84 -16.83
CA ALA A 16 -20.33 -8.22 -15.61
C ALA A 16 -19.21 -8.07 -14.57
N ALA A 17 -18.34 -9.07 -14.41
CA ALA A 17 -17.18 -9.01 -13.52
C ALA A 17 -16.16 -7.95 -13.99
N LEU A 18 -15.87 -7.85 -15.29
CA LEU A 18 -15.00 -6.82 -15.86
C LEU A 18 -15.54 -5.41 -15.63
N ILE A 19 -16.85 -5.21 -15.85
CA ILE A 19 -17.51 -3.91 -15.63
C ILE A 19 -17.53 -3.57 -14.13
N ALA A 20 -17.88 -4.53 -13.27
CA ALA A 20 -17.84 -4.36 -11.82
C ALA A 20 -16.42 -4.07 -11.30
N TRP A 21 -15.38 -4.59 -11.97
CA TRP A 21 -13.98 -4.32 -11.64
C TRP A 21 -13.49 -2.96 -12.15
N THR A 22 -14.02 -2.45 -13.25
CA THR A 22 -13.62 -1.14 -13.80
C THR A 22 -14.03 0.04 -12.92
N GLY A 23 -15.21 0.01 -12.28
CA GLY A 23 -15.67 1.07 -11.39
C GLY A 23 -14.74 1.37 -10.19
N PRO A 24 -14.35 0.35 -9.41
CA PRO A 24 -13.37 0.46 -8.34
C PRO A 24 -12.01 0.94 -8.85
N VAL A 25 -11.52 0.39 -9.96
CA VAL A 25 -10.23 0.77 -10.56
C VAL A 25 -10.24 2.23 -11.01
N VAL A 26 -11.30 2.71 -11.67
CA VAL A 26 -11.41 4.11 -12.11
C VAL A 26 -11.52 5.07 -10.91
N ARG A 27 -12.30 4.72 -9.88
CA ARG A 27 -12.36 5.55 -8.65
C ARG A 27 -11.03 5.57 -7.90
N TRP A 28 -10.27 4.48 -7.97
CA TRP A 28 -8.96 4.38 -7.39
C TRP A 28 -7.93 5.22 -8.16
N VAL A 29 -7.89 5.11 -9.48
CA VAL A 29 -7.04 5.95 -10.37
C VAL A 29 -7.35 7.44 -10.21
N ARG A 30 -8.63 7.82 -10.12
CA ARG A 30 -9.00 9.22 -9.88
C ARG A 30 -8.56 9.72 -8.51
N ARG A 31 -8.74 8.92 -7.44
CA ARG A 31 -8.21 9.25 -6.11
C ARG A 31 -6.69 9.40 -6.11
N ILE A 32 -5.96 8.57 -6.85
CA ILE A 32 -4.50 8.69 -7.01
C ILE A 32 -4.14 10.01 -7.68
N ALA A 33 -4.85 10.38 -8.76
CA ALA A 33 -4.61 11.62 -9.47
C ALA A 33 -4.87 12.85 -8.59
N ASP A 34 -5.97 12.84 -7.82
CA ASP A 34 -6.32 13.93 -6.90
C ASP A 34 -5.33 14.03 -5.73
N ARG A 35 -4.86 12.90 -5.21
CA ARG A 35 -3.81 12.85 -4.18
C ARG A 35 -2.46 13.37 -4.69
N ARG A 36 -2.09 13.06 -5.93
CA ARG A 36 -0.89 13.64 -6.57
C ARG A 36 -1.01 15.16 -6.72
N ARG A 37 -2.22 15.70 -6.92
CA ARG A 37 -2.46 17.14 -6.92
C ARG A 37 -2.35 17.73 -5.51
N ALA A 38 -2.93 17.07 -4.50
CA ALA A 38 -2.82 17.49 -3.10
C ALA A 38 -1.36 17.45 -2.58
N ALA A 39 -0.57 16.45 -2.98
CA ALA A 39 0.85 16.37 -2.64
C ALA A 39 1.72 17.49 -3.25
N ARG A 40 1.24 18.17 -4.31
CA ARG A 40 1.88 19.38 -4.84
C ARG A 40 1.52 20.63 -4.03
N ASN A 41 0.44 20.58 -3.24
CA ASN A 41 -0.01 21.70 -2.42
C ASN A 41 -0.33 21.20 -0.99
N PRO A 42 0.70 20.83 -0.20
CA PRO A 42 0.49 20.23 1.12
C PRO A 42 -0.25 21.20 2.04
N ALA A 43 -1.22 20.67 2.78
CA ALA A 43 -1.89 21.43 3.83
C ALA A 43 -0.86 21.87 4.90
N PRO A 44 -1.02 23.07 5.50
CA PRO A 44 -0.11 23.55 6.53
C PRO A 44 0.01 22.54 7.69
N GLY A 45 1.23 22.11 8.01
CA GLY A 45 1.52 21.21 9.13
C GLY A 45 1.76 19.73 8.78
N CYS A 46 1.50 19.31 7.54
CA CYS A 46 1.87 17.97 7.09
C CYS A 46 3.28 17.94 6.48
N ARG A 47 4.05 16.87 6.76
CA ARG A 47 5.34 16.65 6.13
C ARG A 47 5.15 16.43 4.61
N PRO A 48 6.00 16.97 3.73
CA PRO A 48 5.85 16.75 2.30
C PRO A 48 5.91 15.26 1.97
N LEU A 49 4.98 14.77 1.14
CA LEU A 49 4.87 13.35 0.79
C LEU A 49 6.18 12.79 0.19
N GLN A 50 6.96 13.64 -0.49
CA GLN A 50 8.25 13.28 -1.08
C GLN A 50 9.28 12.91 0.00
N VAL A 51 9.26 13.59 1.15
CA VAL A 51 10.15 13.30 2.28
C VAL A 51 9.77 11.97 2.90
N VAL A 52 8.47 11.75 3.13
CA VAL A 52 7.95 10.47 3.64
C VAL A 52 8.30 9.32 2.69
N ALA A 53 8.14 9.51 1.37
CA ALA A 53 8.53 8.52 0.38
C ALA A 53 10.03 8.20 0.42
N ALA A 54 10.89 9.21 0.64
CA ALA A 54 12.32 9.00 0.80
C ALA A 54 12.65 8.21 2.07
N ASP A 55 11.96 8.50 3.17
CA ASP A 55 12.12 7.77 4.44
C ASP A 55 11.65 6.32 4.33
N VAL A 56 10.53 6.05 3.64
CA VAL A 56 10.09 4.67 3.32
C VAL A 56 11.20 3.92 2.57
N ARG A 57 11.76 4.50 1.50
CA ARG A 57 12.85 3.86 0.72
C ARG A 57 14.11 3.64 1.55
N ARG A 58 14.47 4.60 2.39
CA ARG A 58 15.66 4.52 3.27
C ARG A 58 15.50 3.43 4.31
N LEU A 59 14.33 3.36 4.96
CA LEU A 59 14.07 2.36 5.99
C LEU A 59 13.87 0.96 5.41
N ALA A 60 13.21 0.82 4.26
CA ALA A 60 13.10 -0.45 3.56
C ALA A 60 14.49 -1.06 3.27
N ARG A 61 15.43 -0.26 2.74
CA ARG A 61 16.82 -0.69 2.54
C ARG A 61 17.52 -1.04 3.85
N SER A 62 17.30 -0.24 4.89
CA SER A 62 17.90 -0.49 6.20
C SER A 62 17.43 -1.81 6.81
N VAL A 63 16.13 -2.14 6.66
CA VAL A 63 15.52 -3.39 7.16
C VAL A 63 16.04 -4.59 6.37
N ALA A 64 16.19 -4.45 5.06
CA ALA A 64 16.73 -5.51 4.21
C ALA A 64 18.22 -5.82 4.49
N LEU A 65 19.00 -4.80 4.89
CA LEU A 65 20.45 -4.90 5.05
C LEU A 65 20.91 -5.12 6.50
N VAL A 66 20.03 -5.53 7.43
CA VAL A 66 20.44 -5.72 8.83
C VAL A 66 21.41 -6.90 8.96
N PRO A 67 22.67 -6.67 9.41
CA PRO A 67 23.69 -7.73 9.47
C PRO A 67 23.27 -8.91 10.34
N ALA A 68 23.61 -10.12 9.90
CA ALA A 68 23.57 -11.31 10.75
C ALA A 68 24.44 -11.06 12.00
N GLY A 69 23.89 -11.28 13.19
CA GLY A 69 24.52 -10.93 14.47
C GLY A 69 24.11 -9.58 15.08
N SER A 70 23.30 -8.77 14.39
CA SER A 70 22.72 -7.57 15.01
C SER A 70 21.79 -7.94 16.18
N PRO A 71 21.83 -7.19 17.30
CA PRO A 71 20.94 -7.43 18.43
C PRO A 71 19.46 -7.43 18.01
N MET A 72 18.69 -8.34 18.59
CA MET A 72 17.24 -8.44 18.36
C MET A 72 16.51 -7.11 18.65
N ALA A 73 16.95 -6.37 19.67
CA ALA A 73 16.43 -5.04 19.99
C ALA A 73 16.59 -4.05 18.82
N ARG A 74 17.75 -4.05 18.15
CA ARG A 74 18.02 -3.18 17.00
C ARG A 74 17.14 -3.55 15.80
N ARG A 75 16.95 -4.85 15.55
CA ARG A 75 16.06 -5.35 14.49
C ARG A 75 14.60 -4.90 14.72
N ARG A 76 14.11 -5.04 15.96
CA ARG A 76 12.76 -4.60 16.34
C ARG A 76 12.58 -3.09 16.25
N ALA A 77 13.53 -2.31 16.76
CA ALA A 77 13.48 -0.85 16.70
C ALA A 77 13.41 -0.34 15.25
N LEU A 78 14.18 -0.95 14.35
CA LEU A 78 14.17 -0.60 12.94
C LEU A 78 12.85 -0.98 12.25
N ALA A 79 12.29 -2.16 12.56
CA ALA A 79 10.99 -2.58 12.04
C ALA A 79 9.87 -1.65 12.54
N ALA A 80 9.88 -1.25 13.81
CA ALA A 80 8.92 -0.30 14.37
C ALA A 80 9.00 1.07 13.69
N ALA A 81 10.23 1.59 13.50
CA ALA A 81 10.43 2.85 12.77
C ALA A 81 9.93 2.76 11.31
N TYR A 82 10.08 1.61 10.66
CA TYR A 82 9.54 1.39 9.33
C TYR A 82 8.01 1.38 9.33
N ASP A 83 7.39 0.69 10.28
CA ASP A 83 5.94 0.62 10.44
C ASP A 83 5.34 2.01 10.71
N ASP A 84 5.98 2.84 11.54
CA ASP A 84 5.54 4.22 11.80
C ASP A 84 5.53 5.09 10.54
N VAL A 85 6.56 5.00 9.71
CA VAL A 85 6.62 5.76 8.44
C VAL A 85 5.58 5.24 7.43
N LEU A 86 5.29 3.93 7.42
CA LEU A 86 4.20 3.39 6.60
C LEU A 86 2.83 3.89 7.05
N ILE A 87 2.60 4.01 8.35
CA ILE A 87 1.36 4.55 8.92
C ILE A 87 1.23 6.05 8.60
N GLU A 88 2.31 6.82 8.70
CA GLU A 88 2.33 8.23 8.30
C GLU A 88 1.97 8.38 6.82
N ALA A 89 2.60 7.59 5.95
CA ALA A 89 2.30 7.58 4.52
C ALA A 89 0.84 7.20 4.25
N ALA A 90 0.31 6.22 4.99
CA ALA A 90 -1.08 5.80 4.89
C ALA A 90 -2.05 6.91 5.33
N GLY A 91 -1.70 7.68 6.36
CA GLY A 91 -2.47 8.86 6.78
C GLY A 91 -2.51 9.94 5.70
N LEU A 92 -1.35 10.32 5.16
CA LEU A 92 -1.22 11.34 4.10
C LEU A 92 -1.93 10.94 2.80
N LEU A 93 -1.93 9.65 2.50
CA LEU A 93 -2.59 9.09 1.34
C LEU A 93 -3.97 8.51 1.67
N GLU A 94 -4.52 8.71 2.86
CA GLU A 94 -5.82 8.14 3.28
C GLU A 94 -6.01 6.68 2.81
N VAL A 95 -5.01 5.83 3.08
CA VAL A 95 -5.03 4.39 2.81
C VAL A 95 -5.41 3.67 4.11
N PRO A 96 -6.46 2.83 4.11
CA PRO A 96 -6.81 2.03 5.29
C PRO A 96 -5.68 1.07 5.68
N GLN A 97 -5.38 0.99 6.98
CA GLN A 97 -4.33 0.13 7.54
C GLN A 97 -4.70 -0.36 8.94
N GLU A 98 -4.20 -1.55 9.30
CA GLU A 98 -4.39 -2.18 10.61
C GLU A 98 -3.06 -2.61 11.25
N LEU A 99 -1.95 -2.02 10.82
CA LEU A 99 -0.59 -2.42 11.16
C LEU A 99 -0.31 -2.36 12.68
N ARG A 100 -0.87 -1.36 13.38
CA ARG A 100 -0.80 -1.25 14.85
C ARG A 100 -1.72 -2.22 15.58
N ALA A 101 -2.84 -2.63 14.97
CA ALA A 101 -3.81 -3.54 15.55
C ALA A 101 -3.41 -5.01 15.35
N THR A 102 -2.65 -5.30 14.29
CA THR A 102 -2.20 -6.66 13.95
C THR A 102 -1.08 -7.11 14.90
N PRO A 103 -1.14 -8.29 15.54
CA PRO A 103 -0.08 -8.81 16.42
C PRO A 103 1.28 -9.00 15.73
N GLU A 104 2.38 -8.98 16.49
CA GLU A 104 3.73 -9.26 15.98
C GLU A 104 3.84 -10.63 15.31
N GLY A 105 4.69 -10.73 14.29
CA GLY A 105 4.97 -11.97 13.57
C GLY A 105 4.40 -11.97 12.14
N PRO A 106 4.15 -13.16 11.56
CA PRO A 106 3.83 -13.29 10.14
C PRO A 106 2.60 -12.50 9.68
N ALA A 107 1.58 -12.38 10.55
CA ALA A 107 0.38 -11.61 10.24
C ALA A 107 0.69 -10.13 10.00
N ARG A 108 1.57 -9.53 10.82
CA ARG A 108 2.00 -8.13 10.64
C ARG A 108 2.88 -7.97 9.41
N ASP A 109 3.68 -8.98 9.08
CA ASP A 109 4.47 -8.97 7.84
C ASP A 109 3.57 -8.98 6.60
N VAL A 110 2.48 -9.76 6.61
CA VAL A 110 1.47 -9.77 5.54
C VAL A 110 0.75 -8.42 5.43
N GLU A 111 0.30 -7.85 6.56
CA GLU A 111 -0.34 -6.53 6.57
C GLU A 111 0.62 -5.45 6.05
N ARG A 112 1.91 -5.53 6.40
CA ARG A 112 2.94 -4.63 5.89
C ARG A 112 3.08 -4.73 4.38
N LEU A 113 3.10 -5.94 3.82
CA LEU A 113 3.15 -6.15 2.37
C LEU A 113 1.89 -5.63 1.67
N ARG A 114 0.71 -5.88 2.25
CA ARG A 114 -0.57 -5.34 1.74
C ARG A 114 -0.57 -3.82 1.73
N LEU A 115 -0.13 -3.20 2.83
CA LEU A 115 -0.06 -1.75 2.97
C LEU A 115 0.94 -1.15 1.97
N LEU A 116 2.11 -1.76 1.82
CA LEU A 116 3.10 -1.36 0.82
C LEU A 116 2.53 -1.37 -0.59
N ALA A 117 1.85 -2.46 -0.97
CA ALA A 117 1.20 -2.55 -2.28
C ALA A 117 0.09 -1.50 -2.46
N ALA A 118 -0.69 -1.24 -1.41
CA ALA A 118 -1.72 -0.21 -1.43
C ALA A 118 -1.13 1.20 -1.56
N LEU A 119 0.01 1.48 -0.92
CA LEU A 119 0.73 2.75 -1.02
C LEU A 119 1.40 2.92 -2.39
N GLU A 120 2.07 1.89 -2.92
CA GLU A 120 2.61 1.88 -4.29
C GLU A 120 1.50 2.19 -5.29
N GLY A 121 0.38 1.48 -5.15
CA GLY A 121 -0.77 1.69 -5.98
C GLY A 121 -1.39 3.09 -5.80
N ALA A 122 -1.42 3.63 -4.58
CA ALA A 122 -1.82 5.01 -4.30
C ALA A 122 -0.89 6.07 -4.94
N GLY A 123 0.22 5.65 -5.54
CA GLY A 123 1.17 6.50 -6.26
C GLY A 123 2.40 6.89 -5.45
N LEU A 124 2.63 6.27 -4.29
CA LEU A 124 3.86 6.45 -3.52
C LEU A 124 5.03 5.76 -4.24
N ALA A 125 6.13 6.47 -4.47
CA ALA A 125 7.33 5.90 -5.07
C ALA A 125 8.12 5.10 -4.02
N VAL A 126 7.76 3.83 -3.83
CA VAL A 126 8.33 2.95 -2.79
C VAL A 126 9.59 2.21 -3.27
N ARG A 127 9.80 2.12 -4.59
CA ARG A 127 11.01 1.55 -5.20
C ARG A 127 11.90 2.66 -5.72
N GLY A 128 13.16 2.63 -5.29
CA GLY A 128 14.25 3.50 -5.75
C GLY A 128 15.57 3.02 -5.18
#